data_AF-A0A4R9AIC5-F1
#
_entry.id   AF-A0A4R9AIC5-F1
#
_cell.length_a   1.000
_cell.length_b   1.000
_cell.length_c   1.000
_cell.angle_alpha   90.00
_cell.angle_beta   90.00
_cell.angle_gamma   90.00
#
_symmetry.space_group_name_H-M   'P 1'
#
loop_
_entity.id
_entity.type
_entity.pdbx_description
1 polymer ?
#
loop_
_entity_poly.entity_id
_entity_poly.type
_entity_poly.pdbx_seq_one_letter_code
_entity_poly.pdbx_strand_id
1 'polypeptide(L)'
;MLYADALEQQFGQRPVIFYTNGFDQWMRDDQQYPARQVAGFYTRDQLALLIQRRSSRRALVTSDINADIAGRAYQVQAITKIAESFESRRERKALLVMATGSGKTHTVIALADLLMRANWAKRVLFLADRIALVRQATNAFKQFLPGTTAINLLNEKDDNARVYISTYGAIMGLINEGSDALRRFGPDISI
;
A
#
# COMPACT_ATOMS: atom_id res chain seq x y z
N MET A 1 -10.87 1.90 -26.14
CA MET A 1 -9.54 2.55 -26.09
C MET A 1 -9.54 3.87 -26.82
N LEU A 2 -10.20 4.01 -27.98
CA LEU A 2 -10.31 5.29 -28.72
C LEU A 2 -10.60 6.55 -27.87
N TYR A 3 -11.49 6.47 -26.88
CA TYR A 3 -11.82 7.64 -26.05
C TYR A 3 -10.66 8.10 -25.16
N ALA A 4 -9.96 7.16 -24.52
CA ALA A 4 -8.79 7.48 -23.71
C ALA A 4 -7.62 7.98 -24.57
N ASP A 5 -7.47 7.42 -25.78
CA ASP A 5 -6.47 7.85 -26.76
C ASP A 5 -6.75 9.28 -27.24
N ALA A 6 -8.02 9.63 -27.53
CA ALA A 6 -8.40 10.98 -27.92
C ALA A 6 -8.17 12.01 -26.81
N LEU A 7 -8.50 11.67 -25.56
CA LEU A 7 -8.23 12.54 -24.40
C LEU A 7 -6.73 12.75 -24.17
N GLU A 8 -5.92 11.71 -24.35
CA GLU A 8 -4.47 11.83 -24.25
C GLU A 8 -3.91 12.74 -25.34
N GLN A 9 -4.38 12.63 -26.59
CA GLN A 9 -3.98 13.54 -27.67
C GLN A 9 -4.37 14.99 -27.41
N GLN A 10 -5.56 15.22 -26.82
CA GLN A 10 -6.06 16.56 -26.55
C GLN A 10 -5.38 17.23 -25.35
N PHE A 11 -5.15 16.49 -24.26
CA PHE A 11 -4.68 17.04 -22.98
C PHE A 11 -3.24 16.66 -22.62
N GLY A 12 -2.57 15.83 -23.43
CA GLY A 12 -1.19 15.38 -23.19
C GLY A 12 -1.04 14.44 -21.99
N GLN A 13 -2.14 13.94 -21.43
CA GLN A 13 -2.14 13.11 -20.23
C GLN A 13 -3.11 11.95 -20.39
N ARG A 14 -2.60 10.71 -20.29
CA ARG A 14 -3.43 9.51 -20.27
C ARG A 14 -4.38 9.51 -19.07
N PRO A 15 -5.71 9.47 -19.25
CA PRO A 15 -6.64 9.44 -18.13
C PRO A 15 -6.59 8.11 -17.38
N VAL A 16 -7.07 8.10 -16.13
CA VAL A 16 -7.45 6.88 -15.42
C VAL A 16 -8.88 6.54 -15.81
N ILE A 17 -9.14 5.30 -16.18
CA ILE A 17 -10.43 4.86 -16.71
C ILE A 17 -11.25 4.26 -15.57
N PHE A 18 -12.48 4.74 -15.40
CA PHE A 18 -13.47 4.13 -14.51
C PHE A 18 -14.68 3.67 -15.33
N TYR A 19 -15.26 2.55 -14.94
CA TYR A 19 -16.54 2.10 -15.47
C TYR A 19 -17.36 1.46 -14.34
N THR A 20 -18.67 1.67 -14.39
CA THR A 20 -19.59 1.28 -13.33
C THR A 20 -20.93 0.87 -13.92
N ASN A 21 -21.61 -0.06 -13.24
CA ASN A 21 -23.00 -0.45 -13.52
C ASN A 21 -23.98 0.14 -12.49
N GLY A 22 -23.53 1.08 -11.63
CA GLY A 22 -24.29 1.64 -10.51
C GLY A 22 -24.09 0.91 -9.18
N PHE A 23 -23.67 -0.35 -9.18
CA PHE A 23 -23.41 -1.15 -7.98
C PHE A 23 -21.93 -1.40 -7.77
N ASP A 24 -21.26 -1.86 -8.82
CA ASP A 24 -19.83 -2.10 -8.86
C ASP A 24 -19.11 -0.98 -9.57
N GLN A 25 -17.94 -0.64 -9.05
CA GLN A 25 -17.05 0.34 -9.66
C GLN A 25 -15.73 -0.36 -10.00
N TRP A 26 -15.30 -0.18 -11.23
CA TRP A 26 -14.04 -0.72 -11.73
C TRP A 26 -13.13 0.43 -12.15
N MET A 27 -11.84 0.24 -11.91
CA MET A 27 -10.79 1.17 -12.26
C MET A 27 -9.71 0.45 -13.06
N ARG A 28 -9.29 1.05 -14.16
CA ARG A 28 -8.20 0.59 -15.03
C ARG A 28 -7.22 1.72 -15.27
N ASP A 29 -5.95 1.46 -14.96
CA ASP A 29 -4.81 2.28 -15.39
C ASP A 29 -4.04 1.48 -16.43
N ASP A 30 -4.41 1.64 -17.70
CA ASP A 30 -3.94 0.80 -18.79
C ASP A 30 -2.42 0.88 -19.07
N GLN A 31 -1.73 1.87 -18.51
CA GLN A 31 -0.27 1.97 -18.56
C GLN A 31 0.44 1.13 -17.47
N GLN A 32 -0.25 0.76 -16.40
CA GLN A 32 0.39 0.21 -15.19
C GLN A 32 -0.24 -1.10 -14.70
N TYR A 33 -1.57 -1.19 -14.66
CA TYR A 33 -2.28 -2.31 -14.03
C TYR A 33 -3.52 -2.74 -14.82
N PRO A 34 -3.88 -4.04 -14.78
CA PRO A 34 -5.16 -4.49 -15.29
C PRO A 34 -6.32 -3.87 -14.51
N ALA A 35 -7.52 -3.99 -15.07
CA ALA A 35 -8.72 -3.48 -14.42
C ALA A 35 -9.01 -4.24 -13.12
N ARG A 36 -9.51 -3.50 -12.12
CA ARG A 36 -9.89 -4.05 -10.81
C ARG A 36 -11.12 -3.36 -10.26
N GLN A 37 -11.83 -4.05 -9.37
CA GLN A 37 -12.89 -3.44 -8.59
C GLN A 37 -12.29 -2.49 -7.54
N VAL A 38 -12.97 -1.36 -7.31
CA VAL A 38 -12.64 -0.36 -6.30
C VAL A 38 -13.89 -0.03 -5.49
N ALA A 39 -13.71 0.35 -4.23
CA ALA A 39 -14.82 0.68 -3.34
C ALA A 39 -15.48 2.03 -3.65
N GLY A 40 -14.82 2.87 -4.45
CA GLY A 40 -15.21 4.26 -4.66
C GLY A 40 -14.44 4.95 -5.78
N PHE A 41 -14.89 6.14 -6.13
CA PHE A 41 -14.10 7.06 -6.94
C PHE A 41 -12.97 7.70 -6.13
N TYR A 42 -11.89 8.02 -6.83
CA TYR A 42 -10.74 8.70 -6.26
C TYR A 42 -11.03 10.19 -6.14
N THR A 43 -10.50 10.82 -5.08
CA THR A 43 -10.47 12.28 -5.02
C THR A 43 -9.48 12.84 -6.04
N ARG A 44 -9.60 14.14 -6.36
CA ARG A 44 -8.68 14.84 -7.27
C ARG A 44 -7.21 14.60 -6.90
N ASP A 45 -6.88 14.74 -5.61
CA ASP A 45 -5.49 14.62 -5.15
C ASP A 45 -4.98 13.17 -5.22
N GLN A 46 -5.87 12.19 -5.03
CA GLN A 46 -5.52 10.77 -5.20
C GLN A 46 -5.30 10.42 -6.68
N LEU A 47 -6.11 10.98 -7.60
CA LEU A 47 -5.89 10.84 -9.04
C LEU A 47 -4.57 11.49 -9.48
N ALA A 48 -4.29 12.71 -9.00
CA ALA A 48 -3.04 13.39 -9.28
C ALA A 48 -1.83 12.55 -8.81
N LEU A 49 -1.91 11.96 -7.62
CA LEU A 49 -0.88 11.06 -7.11
C LEU A 49 -0.70 9.80 -7.98
N LEU A 50 -1.78 9.19 -8.46
CA LEU A 50 -1.72 8.04 -9.35
C LEU A 50 -0.96 8.38 -10.65
N ILE A 51 -1.30 9.51 -11.27
CA ILE A 51 -0.66 9.98 -12.50
C ILE A 51 0.81 10.29 -12.24
N GLN A 52 1.12 11.04 -11.19
CA GLN A 52 2.50 11.38 -10.80
C GLN A 52 3.34 10.12 -10.59
N ARG A 53 2.76 9.04 -10.07
CA ARG A 53 3.45 7.76 -9.82
C ARG A 53 3.83 6.99 -11.08
N ARG A 54 3.29 7.34 -12.25
CA ARG A 54 3.74 6.75 -13.52
C ARG A 54 5.19 7.10 -13.84
N SER A 55 5.68 8.25 -13.38
CA SER A 55 7.07 8.70 -13.57
C SER A 55 7.89 8.78 -12.28
N SER A 56 7.27 9.04 -11.13
CA SER A 56 8.00 9.26 -9.86
C SER A 56 8.31 8.01 -9.05
N ARG A 57 7.79 6.84 -9.43
CA ARG A 57 8.14 5.57 -8.78
C ARG A 57 9.58 5.20 -9.10
N ARG A 58 10.35 4.86 -8.08
CA ARG A 58 11.69 4.28 -8.25
C ARG A 58 11.57 2.77 -8.40
N ALA A 59 12.51 2.17 -9.13
CA ALA A 59 12.60 0.71 -9.22
C ALA A 59 12.83 0.12 -7.83
N LEU A 60 12.00 -0.84 -7.43
CA LEU A 60 12.08 -1.60 -6.20
C LEU A 60 13.24 -2.61 -6.25
N VAL A 61 13.41 -3.31 -7.37
CA VAL A 61 14.37 -4.42 -7.48
C VAL A 61 15.81 -3.93 -7.34
N THR A 62 16.12 -2.74 -7.87
CA THR A 62 17.46 -2.12 -7.79
C THR A 62 17.64 -1.20 -6.59
N SER A 63 16.59 -1.01 -5.77
CA SER A 63 16.68 -0.17 -4.58
C SER A 63 17.21 -0.96 -3.38
N ASP A 64 18.05 -0.31 -2.58
CA ASP A 64 18.63 -0.95 -1.41
C ASP A 64 17.57 -1.30 -0.34
N ILE A 65 17.64 -2.55 0.11
CA ILE A 65 16.90 -3.06 1.27
C ILE A 65 17.72 -2.71 2.52
N ASN A 66 17.06 -2.15 3.54
CA ASN A 66 17.75 -1.78 4.77
C ASN A 66 18.17 -3.04 5.55
N ALA A 67 19.48 -3.33 5.54
CA ALA A 67 20.07 -4.50 6.19
C ALA A 67 19.99 -4.44 7.73
N ASP A 68 19.91 -3.24 8.32
CA ASP A 68 19.74 -3.08 9.77
C ASP A 68 18.36 -3.57 10.24
N ILE A 69 17.38 -3.55 9.34
CA ILE A 69 16.05 -4.09 9.59
C ILE A 69 15.99 -5.56 9.18
N ALA A 70 16.42 -5.90 7.96
CA ALA A 70 16.28 -7.24 7.38
C ALA A 70 17.55 -7.70 6.64
N GLY A 71 18.63 -7.97 7.37
CA GLY A 71 19.93 -8.32 6.81
C GLY A 71 20.17 -9.80 6.49
N ARG A 72 19.25 -10.72 6.84
CA ARG A 72 19.45 -12.15 6.55
C ARG A 72 19.17 -12.43 5.07
N ALA A 73 19.99 -13.28 4.44
CA ALA A 73 19.89 -13.57 3.00
C ALA A 73 18.48 -13.97 2.54
N TYR A 74 17.77 -14.80 3.32
CA TYR A 74 16.40 -15.21 2.98
C TYR A 74 15.38 -14.07 3.11
N GLN A 75 15.60 -13.08 3.99
CA GLN A 75 14.72 -11.91 4.12
C GLN A 75 14.91 -11.00 2.92
N VAL A 76 16.17 -10.75 2.54
CA VAL A 76 16.52 -9.99 1.33
C VAL A 76 15.89 -10.66 0.12
N GLN A 77 16.10 -11.96 -0.06
CA GLN A 77 15.53 -12.73 -1.17
C GLN A 77 13.99 -12.65 -1.19
N ALA A 78 13.33 -12.79 -0.04
CA ALA A 78 11.87 -12.69 0.05
C ALA A 78 11.36 -11.29 -0.38
N ILE A 79 12.01 -10.22 0.11
CA ILE A 79 11.67 -8.84 -0.23
C ILE A 79 11.90 -8.58 -1.72
N THR A 80 13.03 -9.02 -2.27
CA THR A 80 13.35 -8.89 -3.71
C THR A 80 12.31 -9.61 -4.57
N LYS A 81 11.87 -10.82 -4.19
CA LYS A 81 10.84 -11.55 -4.95
C LYS A 81 9.48 -10.85 -4.93
N ILE A 82 9.10 -10.26 -3.80
CA ILE A 82 7.88 -9.46 -3.71
C ILE A 82 8.02 -8.18 -4.55
N ALA A 83 9.18 -7.52 -4.50
CA ALA A 83 9.48 -6.35 -5.32
C ALA A 83 9.37 -6.64 -6.83
N GLU A 84 9.96 -7.75 -7.31
CA GLU A 84 9.86 -8.21 -8.70
C GLU A 84 8.40 -8.47 -9.13
N SER A 85 7.60 -9.09 -8.25
CA SER A 85 6.18 -9.35 -8.48
C SER A 85 5.39 -8.03 -8.65
N PHE A 86 5.61 -7.06 -7.78
CA PHE A 86 4.90 -5.77 -7.86
C PHE A 86 5.39 -4.90 -9.01
N GLU A 87 6.69 -4.90 -9.28
CA GLU A 87 7.32 -4.07 -10.29
C GLU A 87 7.10 -4.60 -11.70
N SER A 88 7.59 -5.80 -11.98
CA SER A 88 7.68 -6.35 -13.33
C SER A 88 6.39 -7.05 -13.75
N ARG A 89 5.76 -7.78 -12.82
CA ARG A 89 4.53 -8.55 -13.11
C ARG A 89 3.25 -7.76 -12.87
N ARG A 90 3.36 -6.54 -12.32
CA ARG A 90 2.21 -5.68 -11.98
C ARG A 90 1.20 -6.37 -11.08
N GLU A 91 1.67 -7.30 -10.24
CA GLU A 91 0.86 -7.92 -9.22
C GLU A 91 0.61 -6.92 -8.09
N ARG A 92 -0.51 -7.08 -7.39
CA ARG A 92 -0.91 -6.19 -6.28
C ARG A 92 -1.02 -6.91 -4.94
N LYS A 93 -0.81 -8.23 -4.94
CA LYS A 93 -0.94 -9.12 -3.79
C LYS A 93 0.22 -10.09 -3.82
N ALA A 94 0.79 -10.35 -2.65
CA ALA A 94 1.82 -11.35 -2.45
C ALA A 94 1.52 -12.11 -1.16
N LEU A 95 1.85 -13.40 -1.12
CA LEU A 95 1.77 -14.23 0.07
C LEU A 95 3.18 -14.64 0.48
N LEU A 96 3.57 -14.27 1.70
CA LEU A 96 4.87 -14.60 2.27
C LEU A 96 4.69 -15.62 3.39
N VAL A 97 5.19 -16.83 3.19
CA VAL A 97 5.18 -17.90 4.19
C VAL A 97 6.54 -17.97 4.87
N MET A 98 6.55 -17.86 6.21
CA MET A 98 7.77 -17.90 7.01
C MET A 98 7.52 -18.58 8.36
N ALA A 99 8.50 -19.36 8.83
CA ALA A 99 8.48 -19.98 10.14
C ALA A 99 8.36 -18.95 11.28
N THR A 100 7.82 -19.34 12.44
CA THR A 100 7.86 -18.51 13.65
C THR A 100 9.31 -18.29 14.08
N GLY A 101 9.63 -17.10 14.60
CA GLY A 101 11.02 -16.75 14.98
C GLY A 101 11.96 -16.37 13.84
N SER A 102 11.58 -16.55 12.56
CA SER A 102 12.45 -16.21 11.41
C SER A 102 12.41 -14.72 11.01
N GLY A 103 11.87 -13.83 11.84
CA GLY A 103 11.89 -12.38 11.59
C GLY A 103 10.84 -11.88 10.60
N LYS A 104 9.61 -12.42 10.62
CA LYS A 104 8.47 -11.91 9.81
C LYS A 104 8.26 -10.40 9.95
N THR A 105 8.21 -9.91 11.19
CA THR A 105 8.01 -8.48 11.50
C THR A 105 9.14 -7.61 10.95
N HIS A 106 10.39 -8.05 11.03
CA HIS A 106 11.51 -7.32 10.42
C HIS A 106 11.38 -7.27 8.89
N THR A 107 11.05 -8.40 8.28
CA THR A 107 10.93 -8.53 6.82
C THR A 107 9.83 -7.62 6.27
N VAL A 108 8.66 -7.58 6.90
CA VAL A 108 7.55 -6.72 6.46
C VAL A 108 7.81 -5.23 6.72
N ILE A 109 8.52 -4.87 7.79
CA ILE A 109 8.90 -3.47 8.05
C ILE A 109 9.91 -3.00 6.99
N ALA A 110 10.91 -3.81 6.66
CA ALA A 110 11.88 -3.50 5.60
C ALA A 110 11.20 -3.39 4.22
N LEU A 111 10.22 -4.25 3.92
CA LEU A 111 9.40 -4.13 2.71
C LEU A 111 8.59 -2.83 2.70
N ALA A 112 7.94 -2.48 3.82
CA ALA A 112 7.17 -1.24 3.93
C ALA A 112 8.06 0.00 3.72
N ASP A 113 9.25 0.01 4.33
CA ASP A 113 10.28 1.04 4.12
C ASP A 113 10.65 1.18 2.63
N LEU A 114 11.01 0.06 1.99
CA LEU A 114 11.36 0.04 0.56
C LEU A 114 10.23 0.63 -0.30
N LEU A 115 8.99 0.15 -0.12
CA LEU A 115 7.83 0.63 -0.88
C LEU A 115 7.55 2.11 -0.64
N MET A 116 7.73 2.59 0.60
CA MET A 116 7.53 3.99 0.94
C MET A 116 8.60 4.89 0.33
N ARG A 117 9.89 4.53 0.47
CA ARG A 117 11.01 5.28 -0.10
C ARG A 117 10.93 5.29 -1.62
N ALA A 118 10.55 4.19 -2.25
CA ALA A 118 10.42 4.11 -3.70
C ALA A 118 9.15 4.78 -4.27
N ASN A 119 8.33 5.43 -3.43
CA ASN A 119 7.05 6.06 -3.79
C ASN A 119 5.99 5.10 -4.35
N TRP A 120 6.06 3.82 -3.96
CA TRP A 120 5.03 2.82 -4.26
C TRP A 120 3.88 2.89 -3.24
N ALA A 121 4.21 3.10 -1.97
CA ALA A 121 3.24 3.23 -0.88
C ALA A 121 3.30 4.63 -0.25
N LYS A 122 2.14 5.29 -0.10
CA LYS A 122 2.02 6.55 0.65
C LYS A 122 1.67 6.27 2.11
N ARG A 123 0.77 5.31 2.33
CA ARG A 123 0.30 4.84 3.62
C ARG A 123 0.36 3.32 3.66
N VAL A 124 0.65 2.75 4.82
CA VAL A 124 0.67 1.30 5.07
C VAL A 124 -0.27 0.98 6.21
N LEU A 125 -1.14 -0.03 6.04
CA LEU A 125 -1.98 -0.59 7.10
C LEU A 125 -1.45 -1.97 7.48
N PHE A 126 -1.01 -2.12 8.72
CA PHE A 126 -0.57 -3.40 9.29
C PHE A 126 -1.68 -3.96 10.19
N LEU A 127 -2.20 -5.12 9.82
CA LEU A 127 -3.25 -5.81 10.59
C LEU A 127 -2.65 -6.96 11.39
N ALA A 128 -3.02 -7.03 12.67
CA ALA A 128 -2.68 -8.14 13.54
C ALA A 128 -3.91 -8.68 14.26
N ASP A 129 -3.86 -9.96 14.64
CA ASP A 129 -5.01 -10.66 15.24
C ASP A 129 -5.45 -10.05 16.59
N ARG A 130 -4.51 -9.66 17.45
CA ARG A 130 -4.79 -9.24 18.83
C ARG A 130 -4.03 -7.99 19.25
N ILE A 131 -4.58 -7.25 20.23
CA ILE A 131 -4.06 -5.98 20.74
C ILE A 131 -2.59 -6.07 21.16
N ALA A 132 -2.18 -7.18 21.80
CA ALA A 132 -0.79 -7.38 22.20
C ALA A 132 0.16 -7.39 20.99
N LEU A 133 -0.23 -8.02 19.88
CA LEU A 133 0.57 -8.03 18.64
C LEU A 133 0.57 -6.66 17.96
N VAL A 134 -0.55 -5.92 18.01
CA VAL A 134 -0.62 -4.54 17.53
C VAL A 134 0.37 -3.65 18.29
N ARG A 135 0.44 -3.75 19.62
CA ARG A 135 1.41 -3.00 20.44
C ARG A 135 2.85 -3.37 20.09
N GLN A 136 3.15 -4.66 19.95
CA GLN A 136 4.48 -5.12 19.54
C GLN A 136 4.88 -4.60 18.15
N ALA A 137 3.98 -4.70 17.17
CA ALA A 137 4.23 -4.21 15.82
C ALA A 137 4.41 -2.69 15.81
N THR A 138 3.58 -1.94 16.54
CA THR A 138 3.71 -0.47 16.66
C THR A 138 5.09 -0.07 17.18
N ASN A 139 5.56 -0.73 18.25
CA ASN A 139 6.88 -0.47 18.81
C ASN A 139 8.00 -0.82 17.82
N ALA A 140 7.88 -1.95 17.12
CA ALA A 140 8.84 -2.34 16.10
C ALA A 140 8.90 -1.33 14.94
N PHE A 141 7.76 -0.86 14.43
CA PHE A 141 7.72 0.17 13.40
C PHE A 141 8.38 1.48 13.86
N LYS A 142 8.07 1.95 15.09
CA LYS A 142 8.69 3.16 15.67
C LYS A 142 10.21 2.99 15.85
N GLN A 143 10.66 1.80 16.26
CA GLN A 143 12.08 1.50 16.46
C GLN A 143 12.85 1.47 15.13
N PHE A 144 12.34 0.75 14.13
CA PHE A 144 13.05 0.53 12.87
C PHE A 144 12.88 1.67 11.86
N LEU A 145 11.79 2.43 11.95
CA LEU A 145 11.50 3.57 11.06
C LEU A 145 11.22 4.85 11.87
N PRO A 146 12.19 5.37 12.64
CA PRO A 146 11.98 6.52 13.53
C PRO A 146 11.56 7.80 12.80
N GLY A 147 11.92 7.95 11.52
CA GLY A 147 11.48 9.07 10.67
C GLY A 147 10.06 8.93 10.09
N THR A 148 9.37 7.83 10.36
CA THR A 148 8.03 7.55 9.85
C THR A 148 7.02 7.56 10.98
N THR A 149 5.95 8.35 10.83
CA THR A 149 4.84 8.38 11.79
C THR A 149 4.05 7.07 11.75
N ALA A 150 4.25 6.25 12.77
CA ALA A 150 3.56 4.97 12.97
C ALA A 150 2.62 5.06 14.18
N ILE A 151 1.33 4.84 13.97
CA ILE A 151 0.30 4.97 15.02
C ILE A 151 -0.49 3.68 15.22
N ASN A 152 -0.94 3.47 16.45
CA ASN A 152 -1.89 2.41 16.79
C ASN A 152 -3.32 2.97 16.72
N LEU A 153 -4.09 2.52 15.72
CA LEU A 153 -5.46 2.99 15.48
C LEU A 153 -6.46 2.67 16.60
N LEU A 154 -6.10 1.76 17.52
CA LEU A 154 -6.93 1.47 18.69
C LEU A 154 -6.98 2.63 19.70
N ASN A 155 -5.93 3.45 19.72
CA ASN A 155 -5.73 4.47 20.76
C ASN A 155 -5.55 5.88 20.19
N GLU A 156 -5.00 5.99 18.98
CA GLU A 156 -4.57 7.25 18.38
C GLU A 156 -5.32 7.49 17.06
N LYS A 157 -5.75 8.74 16.83
CA LYS A 157 -6.34 9.19 15.57
C LYS A 157 -5.46 10.29 14.98
N ASP A 158 -4.61 9.91 14.02
CA ASP A 158 -3.84 10.85 13.20
C ASP A 158 -3.99 10.52 11.71
N ASP A 159 -4.54 11.46 10.98
CA ASP A 159 -4.87 11.33 9.56
C ASP A 159 -3.64 11.51 8.67
N ASN A 160 -2.56 12.07 9.22
CA ASN A 160 -1.30 12.32 8.51
C ASN A 160 -0.25 11.25 8.75
N ALA A 161 -0.55 10.22 9.55
CA ALA A 161 0.34 9.10 9.75
C ALA A 161 0.65 8.35 8.44
N ARG A 162 1.86 7.81 8.37
CA ARG A 162 2.35 7.02 7.22
C ARG A 162 2.12 5.53 7.43
N VAL A 163 2.16 5.05 8.67
CA VAL A 163 1.92 3.66 9.04
C VAL A 163 0.82 3.59 10.10
N TYR A 164 -0.16 2.76 9.84
CA TYR A 164 -1.29 2.49 10.73
C TYR A 164 -1.23 1.03 11.16
N ILE A 165 -1.31 0.76 12.45
CA ILE A 165 -1.32 -0.59 13.01
C ILE A 165 -2.66 -0.79 13.72
N SER A 166 -3.37 -1.88 13.42
CA SER A 166 -4.69 -2.15 14.00
C SER A 166 -5.01 -3.65 14.06
N THR A 167 -6.11 -4.00 14.74
CA THR A 167 -6.75 -5.31 14.58
C THR A 167 -7.75 -5.29 13.44
N TYR A 168 -8.05 -6.48 12.90
CA TYR A 168 -9.11 -6.64 11.90
C TYR A 168 -10.46 -6.13 12.43
N GLY A 169 -10.85 -6.57 13.63
CA GLY A 169 -12.13 -6.18 14.24
C GLY A 169 -12.28 -4.66 14.40
N ALA A 170 -11.22 -3.95 14.80
CA ALA A 170 -11.27 -2.49 14.94
C ALA A 170 -11.42 -1.79 13.57
N ILE A 171 -10.75 -2.28 12.53
CA ILE A 171 -10.95 -1.75 11.18
C ILE A 171 -12.36 -2.02 10.67
N MET A 172 -12.92 -3.21 10.90
CA MET A 172 -14.29 -3.52 10.51
C MET A 172 -15.32 -2.67 11.26
N GLY A 173 -15.11 -2.41 12.56
CA GLY A 173 -15.93 -1.47 13.31
C GLY A 173 -15.93 -0.08 12.69
N LEU A 174 -14.74 0.44 12.35
CA LEU A 174 -14.58 1.73 11.69
C LEU A 174 -15.29 1.77 10.31
N ILE A 175 -15.30 0.68 9.55
CA ILE A 175 -16.03 0.60 8.27
C ILE A 175 -17.54 0.70 8.50
N ASN A 176 -18.06 -0.11 9.42
CA ASN A 176 -19.49 -0.22 9.68
C ASN A 176 -20.08 1.08 10.26
N GLU A 177 -19.31 1.80 11.06
CA GLU A 177 -19.70 3.11 11.62
C GLU A 177 -19.69 4.23 10.56
N GLY A 178 -19.42 3.92 9.29
CA GLY A 178 -19.31 4.90 8.21
C GLY A 178 -18.12 5.85 8.40
N SER A 179 -17.15 5.46 9.24
CA SER A 179 -16.01 6.31 9.54
C SER A 179 -15.08 6.38 8.33
N ASP A 180 -14.49 7.57 8.13
CA ASP A 180 -13.58 7.88 7.01
C ASP A 180 -12.26 7.07 7.03
N ALA A 181 -12.11 6.15 7.99
CA ALA A 181 -10.90 5.37 8.21
C ALA A 181 -10.45 4.59 6.97
N LEU A 182 -11.39 4.00 6.20
CA LEU A 182 -11.03 3.32 4.95
C LEU A 182 -10.70 4.28 3.81
N ARG A 183 -11.41 5.42 3.73
CA ARG A 183 -11.13 6.46 2.73
C ARG A 183 -9.70 6.99 2.86
N ARG A 184 -9.12 6.97 4.06
CA ARG A 184 -7.69 7.32 4.27
C ARG A 184 -6.74 6.40 3.52
N PHE A 185 -7.09 5.13 3.30
CA PHE A 185 -6.28 4.21 2.51
C PHE A 185 -6.60 4.25 1.01
N GLY A 186 -7.59 5.06 0.63
CA GLY A 186 -8.07 5.19 -0.74
C GLY A 186 -9.04 4.08 -1.14
N PRO A 187 -9.71 4.21 -2.29
CA PRO A 187 -10.74 3.27 -2.74
C PRO A 187 -10.18 1.92 -3.22
N ASP A 188 -8.86 1.76 -3.20
CA ASP A 188 -8.12 0.56 -3.57
C ASP A 188 -8.00 -0.47 -2.46
N ILE A 189 -8.40 -0.12 -1.24
CA ILE A 189 -8.27 -1.01 -0.10
C ILE A 189 -9.27 -2.16 -0.23
N SER A 190 -8.75 -3.39 -0.26
CA SER A 190 -9.51 -4.62 -0.13
C SER A 190 -8.98 -5.33 1.11
N ILE A 191 -9.84 -5.52 2.11
CA ILE A 191 -9.52 -6.15 3.40
C ILE A 191 -10.27 -7.46 3.48
#